data_AF-A0A8W8KPY9-F1
#
_entry.id   AF-A0A8W8KPY9-F1
#
_cell.length_a   1.000
_cell.length_b   1.000
_cell.length_c   1.000
_cell.angle_alpha   90.00
_cell.angle_beta   90.00
_cell.angle_gamma   90.00
#
_symmetry.space_group_name_H-M   'P 1'
#
loop_
_entity.id
_entity.type
_entity.pdbx_description
1 polymer ?
#
loop_
_entity_poly.entity_id
_entity_poly.type
_entity_poly.pdbx_seq_one_letter_code
_entity_poly.pdbx_strand_id
1 'polypeptide(L)'
;KPSERYSYVLSVHSSKAIMVEEIETRTQKYEYALSDAVIQLALAKGKCEGVRDTVSVYSLMHGWSGGLFVVENRCSDRSLHIKCDCVDSSNVVSTRCSLTTTDSVPPLHRQVIMVLSQLERSASYHLSRRLIHRMHWSATGLADWAAAGVNHDPPLTLHVEGLHAPRPL
;
A
#
# COMPACT_ATOMS: atom_id res chain seq x y z
N LYS A 1 -10.17 31.82 5.56
CA LYS A 1 -10.01 30.35 5.44
C LYS A 1 -8.56 30.10 5.08
N PRO A 2 -7.80 29.26 5.79
CA PRO A 2 -6.46 28.91 5.34
C PRO A 2 -6.62 28.20 4.00
N SER A 3 -6.01 28.75 2.95
CA SER A 3 -5.88 28.08 1.67
C SER A 3 -5.10 26.78 1.88
N GLU A 4 -5.71 25.62 1.63
CA GLU A 4 -5.03 24.32 1.68
C GLU A 4 -3.83 24.34 0.72
N ARG A 5 -2.65 24.61 1.26
CA ARG A 5 -1.43 24.82 0.46
C ARG A 5 -0.72 23.49 0.15
N TYR A 6 -1.05 22.42 0.89
CA TYR A 6 -0.37 21.12 0.87
C TYR A 6 -1.38 19.97 0.97
N SER A 7 -1.18 18.91 0.20
CA SER A 7 -2.04 17.70 0.21
C SER A 7 -1.75 16.78 1.40
N TYR A 8 -0.55 16.83 1.98
CA TYR A 8 -0.09 15.99 3.08
C TYR A 8 0.86 16.76 4.00
N VAL A 9 0.95 16.33 5.27
CA VAL A 9 1.89 16.86 6.27
C VAL A 9 2.81 15.72 6.72
N LEU A 10 4.12 15.92 6.61
CA LEU A 10 5.12 15.01 7.17
C LEU A 10 5.57 15.53 8.54
N SER A 11 5.43 14.70 9.58
CA SER A 11 5.98 14.98 10.90
C SER A 11 7.15 14.06 11.19
N VAL A 12 8.32 14.65 11.46
CA VAL A 12 9.55 13.90 11.78
C VAL A 12 9.86 14.09 13.26
N HIS A 13 9.91 12.98 14.00
CA HIS A 13 10.34 12.96 15.39
C HIS A 13 11.75 12.35 15.46
N SER A 14 12.71 13.13 15.96
CA SER A 14 14.11 12.71 16.06
C SER A 14 14.69 13.12 17.41
N SER A 15 15.46 12.23 18.04
CA SER A 15 16.27 12.52 19.22
C SER A 15 17.59 13.23 18.90
N LYS A 16 17.88 13.43 17.60
CA LYS A 16 19.07 14.12 17.08
C LYS A 16 18.65 15.32 16.23
N ALA A 17 19.53 16.31 16.13
CA ALA A 17 19.35 17.43 15.21
C ALA A 17 19.17 16.92 13.77
N ILE A 18 18.17 17.45 13.07
CA ILE A 18 17.87 17.14 11.68
C ILE A 18 17.93 18.43 10.87
N MET A 19 18.42 18.31 9.64
CA MET A 19 18.31 19.36 8.63
C MET A 19 17.10 19.03 7.75
N VAL A 20 16.26 20.02 7.49
CA VAL A 20 15.07 19.88 6.64
C VAL A 20 15.17 20.88 5.51
N GLU A 21 14.99 20.40 4.30
CA GLU A 21 14.85 21.23 3.10
C GLU A 21 13.43 21.04 2.56
N GLU A 22 12.71 22.15 2.37
CA GLU A 22 11.40 22.11 1.72
C GLU A 22 11.56 22.09 0.20
N ILE A 23 10.92 21.11 -0.43
CA ILE A 23 10.89 20.98 -1.89
C ILE A 23 9.47 21.16 -2.43
N GLU A 24 9.34 21.77 -3.60
CA GLU A 24 8.04 21.91 -4.26
C GLU A 24 7.57 20.58 -4.85
N THR A 25 6.52 20.00 -4.26
CA THR A 25 5.97 18.69 -4.66
C THR A 25 4.81 18.77 -5.65
N ARG A 26 4.49 19.97 -6.17
CA ARG A 26 3.39 20.18 -7.13
C ARG A 26 3.69 19.67 -8.55
N THR A 27 4.92 19.24 -8.79
CA THR A 27 5.33 18.71 -10.10
C THR A 27 4.99 17.23 -10.21
N GLN A 28 4.77 16.77 -11.45
CA GLN A 28 4.44 15.36 -11.74
C GLN A 28 5.48 14.36 -11.20
N LYS A 29 6.73 14.80 -11.03
CA LYS A 29 7.82 14.02 -10.43
C LYS A 29 7.49 13.52 -9.02
N TYR A 30 6.73 14.28 -8.23
CA TYR A 30 6.45 13.99 -6.82
C TYR A 30 5.02 13.49 -6.57
N GLU A 31 4.23 13.28 -7.62
CA GLU A 31 2.84 12.82 -7.55
C GLU A 31 2.67 11.55 -6.69
N TYR A 32 3.67 10.67 -6.73
CA TYR A 32 3.68 9.37 -6.05
C TYR A 32 4.84 9.23 -5.06
N ALA A 33 5.40 10.35 -4.60
CA ALA A 33 6.53 10.33 -3.67
C ALA A 33 6.20 9.56 -2.37
N LEU A 34 4.93 9.63 -1.94
CA LEU A 34 4.45 8.90 -0.76
C LEU A 34 4.47 7.38 -0.99
N SER A 35 3.91 6.89 -2.10
CA SER A 35 3.98 5.46 -2.42
C SER A 35 5.43 4.98 -2.55
N ASP A 36 6.28 5.77 -3.21
CA ASP A 36 7.69 5.39 -3.45
C ASP A 36 8.47 5.31 -2.14
N ALA A 37 8.26 6.24 -1.21
CA ALA A 37 8.88 6.21 0.11
C ALA A 37 8.42 4.98 0.93
N VAL A 38 7.12 4.69 0.91
CA VAL A 38 6.52 3.54 1.61
C VAL A 38 7.00 2.21 1.02
N ILE A 39 7.08 2.12 -0.31
CA ILE A 39 7.65 0.97 -1.03
C ILE A 39 9.10 0.77 -0.61
N GLN A 40 9.93 1.80 -0.67
CA GLN A 40 11.35 1.69 -0.30
C GLN A 40 11.53 1.23 1.15
N LEU A 41 10.69 1.72 2.07
CA LEU A 41 10.69 1.26 3.46
C LEU A 41 10.35 -0.25 3.54
N ALA A 42 9.31 -0.70 2.83
CA ALA A 42 8.91 -2.10 2.81
C ALA A 42 10.00 -3.00 2.21
N LEU A 43 10.67 -2.57 1.13
CA LEU A 43 11.78 -3.31 0.53
C LEU A 43 12.98 -3.39 1.47
N ALA A 44 13.29 -2.32 2.19
CA ALA A 44 14.47 -2.24 3.05
C ALA A 44 14.30 -2.94 4.41
N LYS A 45 13.07 -2.96 4.95
CA LYS A 45 12.79 -3.40 6.33
C LYS A 45 11.70 -4.46 6.45
N GLY A 46 10.93 -4.70 5.39
CA GLY A 46 9.83 -5.65 5.37
C GLY A 46 10.34 -7.09 5.38
N LYS A 47 9.58 -7.96 6.03
CA LYS A 47 9.72 -9.40 5.85
C LYS A 47 9.26 -9.72 4.42
N CYS A 48 10.18 -10.27 3.61
CA CYS A 48 9.90 -10.69 2.25
C CYS A 48 9.39 -12.14 2.24
N GLU A 49 8.26 -12.36 1.58
CA GLU A 49 7.67 -13.67 1.34
C GLU A 49 7.51 -13.84 -0.18
N GLY A 50 8.28 -14.77 -0.76
CA GLY A 50 8.11 -15.17 -2.15
C GLY A 50 6.90 -16.09 -2.28
N VAL A 51 5.77 -15.56 -2.74
CA VAL A 51 4.51 -16.32 -2.81
C VAL A 51 4.40 -17.09 -4.13
N ARG A 52 5.16 -16.66 -5.14
CA ARG A 52 5.37 -17.33 -6.43
C ARG A 52 6.73 -16.87 -6.99
N ASP A 53 7.30 -17.59 -7.95
CA ASP A 53 8.61 -17.22 -8.56
C ASP A 53 8.69 -15.74 -8.98
N THR A 54 7.60 -15.22 -9.54
CA THR A 54 7.49 -13.84 -10.02
C THR A 54 6.76 -12.90 -9.07
N VAL A 55 6.40 -13.33 -7.86
CA VAL A 55 5.60 -12.53 -6.92
C VAL A 55 6.24 -12.50 -5.53
N SER A 56 6.56 -11.29 -5.06
CA SER A 56 7.03 -11.06 -3.69
C SER A 56 6.04 -10.19 -2.92
N VAL A 57 5.84 -10.51 -1.65
CA VAL A 57 5.11 -9.70 -0.69
C VAL A 57 6.05 -9.24 0.41
N TYR A 58 6.03 -7.94 0.70
CA TYR A 58 6.79 -7.31 1.77
C TYR A 58 5.83 -6.88 2.87
N SER A 59 6.04 -7.40 4.07
CA SER A 59 5.19 -7.11 5.24
C SER A 59 5.99 -6.45 6.36
N LEU A 60 5.54 -5.29 6.84
CA LEU A 60 5.94 -4.74 8.15
C LEU A 60 4.78 -5.00 9.11
N MET A 61 5.03 -5.71 10.22
CA MET A 61 4.02 -6.02 11.23
C MET A 61 4.65 -5.95 12.64
N HIS A 62 5.41 -6.97 13.04
CA HIS A 62 6.04 -7.03 14.35
C HIS A 62 7.09 -5.93 14.52
N GLY A 63 7.04 -5.21 15.65
CA GLY A 63 7.95 -4.09 15.95
C GLY A 63 7.56 -2.75 15.34
N TRP A 64 6.43 -2.68 14.63
CA TRP A 64 5.87 -1.46 14.06
C TRP A 64 4.60 -1.05 14.83
N SER A 65 4.06 0.15 14.59
CA SER A 65 2.80 0.61 15.20
C SER A 65 1.63 0.48 14.23
N GLY A 66 1.46 -0.73 13.68
CA GLY A 66 0.54 -1.01 12.59
C GLY A 66 1.14 -1.96 11.57
N GLY A 67 0.53 -2.02 10.39
CA GLY A 67 0.87 -2.96 9.33
C GLY A 67 1.09 -2.26 7.99
N LEU A 68 2.06 -2.74 7.20
CA LEU A 68 2.24 -2.31 5.81
C LEU A 68 2.44 -3.52 4.93
N PHE A 69 1.66 -3.61 3.85
CA PHE A 69 1.75 -4.70 2.87
C PHE A 69 1.99 -4.13 1.48
N VAL A 70 3.13 -4.48 0.90
CA VAL A 70 3.52 -4.14 -0.48
C VAL A 70 3.68 -5.43 -1.26
N VAL A 71 3.25 -5.43 -2.51
CA VAL A 71 3.44 -6.58 -3.41
C VAL A 71 4.22 -6.14 -4.65
N GLU A 72 5.06 -7.03 -5.17
CA GLU A 72 5.74 -6.89 -6.45
C GLU A 72 5.29 -8.01 -7.39
N ASN A 73 4.80 -7.62 -8.57
CA ASN A 73 4.53 -8.50 -9.69
C ASN A 73 5.66 -8.36 -10.72
N ARG A 74 6.61 -9.29 -10.68
CA ARG A 74 7.71 -9.40 -11.66
C ARG A 74 7.32 -10.22 -12.90
N CYS A 75 6.06 -10.63 -13.04
CA CYS A 75 5.59 -11.27 -14.27
C CYS A 75 5.53 -10.22 -15.38
N SER A 76 6.01 -10.56 -16.58
CA SER A 76 6.08 -9.64 -17.72
C SER A 76 4.79 -9.57 -18.54
N ASP A 77 3.91 -10.56 -18.43
CA ASP A 77 2.78 -10.76 -19.33
C ASP A 77 1.42 -10.90 -18.63
N ARG A 78 1.40 -11.01 -17.29
CA ARG A 78 0.19 -11.30 -16.53
C ARG A 78 0.05 -10.38 -15.32
N SER A 79 -1.17 -9.94 -15.08
CA SER A 79 -1.55 -9.19 -13.89
C SER A 79 -1.64 -10.13 -12.69
N LEU A 80 -1.27 -9.63 -11.53
CA LEU A 80 -1.46 -10.31 -10.26
C LEU A 80 -2.75 -9.80 -9.64
N HIS A 81 -3.75 -10.68 -9.51
CA HIS A 81 -4.90 -10.37 -8.66
C HIS A 81 -4.55 -10.80 -7.24
N ILE A 82 -4.73 -9.90 -6.28
CA ILE A 82 -4.46 -10.16 -4.87
C ILE A 82 -5.63 -9.69 -4.00
N LYS A 83 -6.09 -10.55 -3.09
CA LYS A 83 -6.97 -10.19 -1.97
C LYS A 83 -6.14 -10.08 -0.71
N CYS A 84 -6.31 -8.97 -0.01
CA CYS A 84 -5.80 -8.78 1.34
C CYS A 84 -6.95 -8.74 2.32
N ASP A 85 -6.90 -9.60 3.32
CA ASP A 85 -7.92 -9.72 4.34
C ASP A 85 -7.29 -9.61 5.73
N CYS A 86 -7.67 -8.55 6.43
CA CYS A 86 -7.19 -8.17 7.75
C CYS A 86 -8.33 -8.01 8.76
N VAL A 87 -9.53 -8.56 8.51
CA VAL A 87 -10.72 -8.36 9.37
C VAL A 87 -10.53 -8.88 10.79
N ASP A 88 -9.68 -9.89 10.99
CA ASP A 88 -9.36 -10.43 12.30
C ASP A 88 -8.34 -9.57 13.08
N SER A 89 -7.91 -8.44 12.51
CA SER A 89 -7.10 -7.45 13.20
C SER A 89 -7.95 -6.62 14.16
N SER A 90 -7.36 -6.15 15.25
CA SER A 90 -8.06 -5.34 16.25
C SER A 90 -7.29 -4.07 16.57
N ASN A 91 -8.03 -3.00 16.92
CA ASN A 91 -7.49 -1.69 17.26
C ASN A 91 -6.60 -1.08 16.16
N VAL A 92 -7.01 -1.26 14.91
CA VAL A 92 -6.33 -0.71 13.73
C VAL A 92 -7.32 -0.05 12.78
N VAL A 93 -6.83 0.95 12.05
CA VAL A 93 -7.55 1.60 10.95
C VAL A 93 -6.75 1.47 9.66
N SER A 94 -7.48 1.42 8.54
CA SER A 94 -6.91 1.23 7.21
C SER A 94 -7.01 2.50 6.38
N THR A 95 -5.92 2.82 5.70
CA THR A 95 -5.86 3.84 4.63
C THR A 95 -6.81 3.55 3.48
N ARG A 96 -7.21 2.28 3.28
CA ARG A 96 -8.17 1.86 2.25
C ARG A 96 -9.64 2.00 2.69
N CYS A 97 -9.89 2.54 3.90
CA CYS A 97 -11.22 2.60 4.52
C CYS A 97 -11.93 1.23 4.64
N SER A 98 -11.18 0.14 4.49
CA SER A 98 -11.63 -1.24 4.61
C SER A 98 -10.47 -2.10 5.11
N LEU A 99 -10.78 -3.14 5.87
CA LEU A 99 -9.83 -4.20 6.27
C LEU A 99 -9.75 -5.33 5.25
N THR A 100 -10.51 -5.24 4.16
CA THR A 100 -10.38 -6.10 3.00
C THR A 100 -10.11 -5.28 1.75
N THR A 101 -9.20 -5.77 0.90
CA THR A 101 -9.00 -5.22 -0.44
C THR A 101 -8.86 -6.34 -1.45
N THR A 102 -9.22 -6.03 -2.69
CA THR A 102 -8.91 -6.82 -3.87
C THR A 102 -8.28 -5.88 -4.89
N ASP A 103 -7.10 -6.22 -5.39
CA ASP A 103 -6.32 -5.36 -6.27
C ASP A 103 -5.78 -6.15 -7.46
N SER A 104 -5.80 -5.52 -8.64
CA SER A 104 -5.11 -6.00 -9.83
C SER A 104 -3.82 -5.21 -10.01
N VAL A 105 -2.69 -5.90 -9.86
CA VAL A 105 -1.34 -5.33 -10.02
C VAL A 105 -0.85 -5.67 -11.43
N PRO A 106 -0.61 -4.68 -12.29
CA PRO A 106 -0.18 -4.94 -13.66
C PRO A 106 1.16 -5.69 -13.75
N PRO A 107 1.51 -6.26 -14.93
CA PRO A 107 2.83 -6.82 -15.17
C PRO A 107 3.94 -5.81 -14.88
N LEU A 108 5.04 -6.25 -14.25
CA LEU A 108 6.19 -5.41 -13.91
C LEU A 108 5.84 -4.18 -13.06
N HIS A 109 4.88 -4.33 -12.14
CA HIS A 109 4.50 -3.30 -11.19
C HIS A 109 4.58 -3.79 -9.76
N ARG A 110 4.60 -2.84 -8.84
CA ARG A 110 4.46 -3.01 -7.40
C ARG A 110 3.39 -2.10 -6.86
N GLN A 111 2.77 -2.47 -5.75
CA GLN A 111 1.66 -1.72 -5.20
C GLN A 111 1.65 -1.78 -3.67
N VAL A 112 1.36 -0.65 -3.03
CA VAL A 112 1.00 -0.60 -1.61
C VAL A 112 -0.45 -1.09 -1.49
N ILE A 113 -0.64 -2.31 -0.99
CA ILE A 113 -1.97 -2.92 -0.90
C ILE A 113 -2.76 -2.32 0.25
N MET A 114 -2.13 -2.21 1.42
CA MET A 114 -2.79 -1.70 2.62
C MET A 114 -1.76 -1.13 3.60
N VAL A 115 -2.13 0.00 4.22
CA VAL A 115 -1.45 0.54 5.41
C VAL A 115 -2.45 0.56 6.55
N LEU A 116 -2.10 -0.13 7.63
CA LEU A 116 -2.83 -0.20 8.88
C LEU A 116 -2.09 0.62 9.94
N SER A 117 -2.81 1.44 10.68
CA SER A 117 -2.26 2.18 11.83
C SER A 117 -3.04 1.83 13.09
N GLN A 118 -2.34 1.72 14.22
CA GLN A 118 -2.99 1.54 15.51
C GLN A 118 -3.93 2.71 15.79
N LEU A 119 -5.19 2.43 16.15
CA LEU A 119 -6.22 3.44 16.40
C LEU A 119 -6.06 4.06 17.79
N GLU A 120 -6.15 3.24 18.83
CA GLU A 120 -6.01 3.65 20.23
C GLU A 120 -4.65 3.25 20.77
N ARG A 121 -3.77 4.24 20.99
CA ARG A 121 -2.41 4.00 21.51
C ARG A 121 -2.38 3.45 22.94
N SER A 122 -3.44 3.68 23.71
CA SER A 122 -3.58 3.21 25.10
C SER A 122 -3.97 1.74 25.20
N ALA A 123 -4.50 1.14 24.13
CA ALA A 123 -4.91 -0.25 24.09
C ALA A 123 -3.93 -1.08 23.26
N SER A 124 -3.81 -2.37 23.58
CA SER A 124 -3.08 -3.30 22.71
C SER A 124 -3.76 -3.37 21.33
N TYR A 125 -2.99 -3.76 20.33
CA TYR A 125 -3.51 -4.00 18.98
C TYR A 125 -3.04 -5.36 18.48
N HIS A 126 -3.79 -5.93 17.56
CA HIS A 126 -3.46 -7.20 16.93
C HIS A 126 -3.53 -7.05 15.41
N LEU A 127 -2.58 -7.69 14.71
CA LEU A 127 -2.58 -7.77 13.26
C LEU A 127 -2.71 -9.22 12.84
N SER A 128 -3.74 -9.48 12.06
CA SER A 128 -3.92 -10.71 11.30
C SER A 128 -3.94 -10.36 9.81
N ARG A 129 -3.30 -11.19 8.99
CA ARG A 129 -3.27 -11.01 7.54
C ARG A 129 -3.47 -12.35 6.85
N ARG A 130 -4.45 -12.40 5.96
CA ARG A 130 -4.61 -13.46 4.96
C ARG A 130 -4.47 -12.88 3.56
N LEU A 131 -3.68 -13.55 2.71
CA LEU A 131 -3.53 -13.19 1.31
C LEU A 131 -4.01 -14.33 0.42
N ILE A 132 -4.83 -14.00 -0.57
CA ILE A 132 -5.23 -14.91 -1.65
C ILE A 132 -4.78 -14.26 -2.95
N HIS A 133 -4.15 -15.02 -3.85
CA HIS A 133 -3.60 -14.46 -5.07
C HIS A 133 -3.76 -15.40 -6.26
N ARG A 134 -3.81 -14.83 -7.47
CA ARG A 134 -3.78 -15.57 -8.73
C ARG A 134 -3.16 -14.72 -9.84
N MET A 135 -2.53 -15.38 -10.81
CA MET A 135 -2.13 -14.71 -12.05
C MET A 135 -3.29 -14.68 -13.03
N HIS A 136 -3.43 -13.59 -13.76
CA HIS A 136 -4.51 -13.39 -14.72
C HIS A 136 -3.98 -12.75 -16.01
N TRP A 137 -4.52 -13.20 -17.15
CA TRP A 137 -4.07 -12.74 -18.48
C TRP A 137 -4.60 -11.36 -18.85
N SER A 138 -5.71 -10.93 -18.26
CA SER A 138 -6.21 -9.58 -18.51
C SER A 138 -5.34 -8.54 -17.81
N ALA A 139 -4.97 -7.49 -18.55
CA ALA A 139 -4.29 -6.32 -18.00
C ALA A 139 -5.19 -5.49 -17.07
N THR A 140 -6.51 -5.65 -17.16
CA THR A 140 -7.50 -4.88 -16.39
C THR A 140 -8.65 -5.77 -15.89
N GLY A 141 -9.33 -5.28 -14.86
CA GLY A 141 -10.42 -5.94 -14.18
C GLY A 141 -9.95 -7.00 -13.17
N LEU A 142 -10.87 -7.35 -12.27
CA LEU A 142 -10.66 -8.37 -11.25
C LEU A 142 -11.36 -9.72 -11.58
N ALA A 143 -11.93 -9.84 -12.79
CA ALA A 143 -12.75 -10.96 -13.24
C ALA A 143 -13.88 -11.25 -12.23
N ASP A 144 -14.07 -12.50 -11.81
CA ASP A 144 -15.10 -12.92 -10.83
C ASP A 144 -14.89 -12.38 -9.41
N TRP A 145 -13.80 -11.66 -9.13
CA TRP A 145 -13.54 -11.10 -7.81
C TRP A 145 -14.18 -9.73 -7.57
N ALA A 146 -14.63 -9.02 -8.61
CA ALA A 146 -15.35 -7.74 -8.49
C ALA A 146 -16.23 -7.48 -9.71
N ALA A 147 -16.89 -6.33 -9.75
CA ALA A 147 -17.65 -5.92 -10.93
C ALA A 147 -16.72 -5.73 -12.16
N ALA A 148 -17.29 -5.88 -13.36
CA ALA A 148 -16.54 -5.76 -14.60
C ALA A 148 -15.84 -4.40 -14.72
N GLY A 149 -14.57 -4.41 -15.15
CA GLY A 149 -13.75 -3.21 -15.30
C GLY A 149 -13.13 -2.65 -14.01
N VAL A 150 -13.47 -3.19 -12.84
CA VAL A 150 -12.90 -2.75 -11.56
C VAL A 150 -11.50 -3.36 -11.35
N ASN A 151 -10.49 -2.51 -11.15
CA ASN A 151 -9.12 -2.93 -10.83
C ASN A 151 -8.85 -2.99 -9.31
N HIS A 152 -9.61 -2.23 -8.53
CA HIS A 152 -9.43 -2.07 -7.09
C HIS A 152 -10.78 -2.08 -6.40
N ASP A 153 -10.93 -2.91 -5.39
CA ASP A 153 -12.09 -2.96 -4.53
C ASP A 153 -11.64 -2.99 -3.06
N PRO A 154 -11.92 -1.97 -2.25
CA PRO A 154 -12.63 -0.75 -2.60
C PRO A 154 -11.87 0.10 -3.65
N PRO A 155 -12.59 0.91 -4.45
CA PRO A 155 -11.98 1.81 -5.43
C PRO A 155 -10.98 2.77 -4.81
N LEU A 156 -9.89 3.06 -5.53
CA LEU A 156 -8.95 4.09 -5.11
C LEU A 156 -9.55 5.47 -5.37
N THR A 157 -9.78 6.24 -4.32
CA THR A 157 -10.21 7.63 -4.44
C THR A 157 -8.99 8.54 -4.63
N LEU A 158 -9.21 9.76 -5.13
CA LEU A 158 -8.15 10.77 -5.29
C LEU A 158 -7.33 11.02 -4.02
N HIS A 159 -7.90 10.80 -2.83
CA HIS A 159 -7.21 11.01 -1.56
C HIS A 159 -6.14 9.94 -1.26
N VAL A 160 -6.32 8.73 -1.81
CA VAL A 160 -5.51 7.54 -1.48
C VAL A 160 -4.75 7.00 -2.69
N GLU A 161 -5.09 7.45 -3.90
CA GLU A 161 -4.46 7.03 -5.16
C GLU A 161 -2.94 7.28 -5.16
N GLY A 162 -2.47 8.44 -4.71
CA GLY A 162 -1.03 8.74 -4.65
C GLY A 162 -0.21 7.82 -3.73
N LEU A 163 -0.87 7.06 -2.84
CA LEU A 163 -0.24 6.05 -1.99
C LEU A 163 -0.42 4.63 -2.56
N HIS A 164 -1.60 4.33 -3.11
CA HIS A 164 -2.01 2.95 -3.41
C HIS A 164 -2.02 2.61 -4.90
N ALA A 165 -1.85 3.56 -5.82
CA ALA A 165 -1.78 3.26 -7.24
C ALA A 165 -0.58 2.34 -7.54
N PRO A 166 -0.70 1.41 -8.51
CA PRO A 166 0.42 0.61 -8.97
C PRO A 166 1.58 1.49 -9.47
N ARG A 167 2.80 1.07 -9.17
CA ARG A 167 4.06 1.73 -9.52
C ARG A 167 4.90 0.79 -10.37
N PRO A 168 5.54 1.26 -11.45
CA PRO A 168 6.49 0.43 -12.19
C PRO A 168 7.65 -0.06 -11.29
N LEU A 169 8.16 -1.25 -11.60
CA LEU A 169 9.35 -1.82 -10.95
C LEU A 169 10.63 -1.07 -11.33
#